data_AF-A0A0P4V3H6-F1
#
_entry.id   AF-A0A0P4V3H6-F1
#
_cell.length_a   1.000
_cell.length_b   1.000
_cell.length_c   1.000
_cell.angle_alpha   90.00
_cell.angle_beta   90.00
_cell.angle_gamma   90.00
#
_symmetry.space_group_name_H-M   'P 1'
#
loop_
_entity.id
_entity.type
_entity.pdbx_description
1 polymer ?
#
loop_
_entity_poly.entity_id
_entity_poly.type
_entity_poly.pdbx_seq_one_letter_code
_entity_poly.pdbx_strand_id
1 'polypeptide(L)'
;MTQYSNDAESKRLIEENLRQQNWKRWGPYLAERQWGTVPEDYSTDGSSWDSFPHDHARSRAYRWGEDGLLGICDRQGRLCFALALWNERDPILKERLFGLTNAEGNHGEDVKECYFYLDSTPTHSYFKALYKYPQAEFPYAQLVEENQCRSKTEREYELLDTGIFDDHRYFDVSIEYAKAAPDDLLIRIAIANRSSEAARLHVLPTLWFKNSWSWGRTGEGYESKPNIELNNQGIVATHSTLGQFHLVAQPLSGQDSVKFLFTENETNVDRLFGTANASPFVKDAFHSYLIHNQQNAVNSSSGTKAAAHYPLEIPPGETVVLKLRLSAESVEADFGDSFDQLFEQRIQEADEYYSDLSQHLAADEARVARQACAGLLWSKQFYHYGVADWLSGDPTQPPVQRRASLLRREKA
;
A
#
# COMPACT_ATOMS: atom_id res chain seq x y z
N MET A 1 20.42 -23.55 -23.89
CA MET A 1 19.89 -23.90 -22.56
C MET A 1 20.66 -23.06 -21.57
N THR A 2 20.09 -21.96 -21.11
CA THR A 2 20.65 -21.18 -20.00
C THR A 2 20.73 -22.12 -18.81
N GLN A 3 21.93 -22.37 -18.29
CA GLN A 3 22.09 -23.05 -17.01
C GLN A 3 21.41 -22.15 -15.98
N TYR A 4 20.22 -22.54 -15.52
CA TYR A 4 19.66 -21.92 -14.34
C TYR A 4 20.61 -22.24 -13.19
N SER A 5 21.05 -21.21 -12.47
CA SER A 5 21.75 -21.39 -11.21
C SER A 5 20.93 -22.31 -10.29
N ASN A 6 21.61 -23.09 -9.44
CA ASN A 6 20.97 -24.05 -8.55
C ASN A 6 20.57 -23.43 -7.19
N ASP A 7 20.54 -22.10 -7.09
CA ASP A 7 20.10 -21.36 -5.92
C ASP A 7 18.59 -21.50 -5.66
N ALA A 8 18.15 -21.09 -4.47
CA ALA A 8 16.76 -21.23 -4.05
C ALA A 8 15.78 -20.39 -4.90
N GLU A 9 16.16 -19.17 -5.28
CA GLU A 9 15.30 -18.28 -6.06
C GLU A 9 15.12 -18.77 -7.50
N SER A 10 16.19 -19.26 -8.12
CA SER A 10 16.14 -19.91 -9.44
C SER A 10 15.22 -21.14 -9.44
N LYS A 11 15.20 -21.93 -8.35
CA LYS A 11 14.24 -23.05 -8.19
C LYS A 11 12.80 -22.56 -8.11
N ARG A 12 12.51 -21.52 -7.32
CA ARG A 12 11.16 -20.93 -7.24
C ARG A 12 10.69 -20.40 -8.59
N LEU A 13 11.59 -19.80 -9.37
CA LEU A 13 11.30 -19.35 -10.73
C LEU A 13 10.92 -20.51 -11.65
N ILE A 14 11.58 -21.66 -11.53
CA ILE A 14 11.23 -22.87 -12.26
C ILE A 14 9.86 -23.40 -11.80
N GLU A 15 9.62 -23.51 -10.50
CA GLU A 15 8.33 -23.95 -9.94
C GLU A 15 7.16 -23.06 -10.38
N GLU A 16 7.35 -21.74 -10.38
CA GLU A 16 6.38 -20.75 -10.86
C GLU A 16 6.11 -20.92 -12.36
N ASN A 17 7.15 -21.07 -13.18
CA ASN A 17 7.01 -21.25 -14.63
C ASN A 17 6.30 -22.57 -14.98
N LEU A 18 6.59 -23.63 -14.23
CA LEU A 18 5.93 -24.93 -14.33
C LEU A 18 4.55 -24.95 -13.67
N ARG A 19 4.10 -23.85 -13.04
CA ARG A 19 2.84 -23.73 -12.30
C ARG A 19 2.66 -24.76 -11.18
N GLN A 20 3.77 -25.18 -10.57
CA GLN A 20 3.77 -26.11 -9.44
C GLN A 20 3.47 -25.39 -8.13
N GLN A 21 3.97 -24.16 -7.99
CA GLN A 21 3.74 -23.27 -6.85
C GLN A 21 3.45 -21.86 -7.37
N ASN A 22 2.57 -21.12 -6.71
CA ASN A 22 2.19 -19.76 -7.11
C ASN A 22 2.99 -18.70 -6.36
N TRP A 23 4.32 -18.78 -6.37
CA TRP A 23 5.19 -17.83 -5.69
C TRP A 23 4.89 -16.37 -6.03
N LYS A 24 4.49 -16.06 -7.26
CA LYS A 24 4.13 -14.69 -7.68
C LYS A 24 2.68 -14.31 -7.38
N ARG A 25 1.92 -15.11 -6.62
CA ARG A 25 0.54 -14.73 -6.24
C ARG A 25 0.53 -13.44 -5.44
N TRP A 26 1.43 -13.29 -4.48
CA TRP A 26 1.56 -12.08 -3.67
C TRP A 26 2.80 -11.28 -4.07
N GLY A 27 2.68 -9.97 -4.07
CA GLY A 27 3.80 -9.08 -4.40
C GLY A 27 3.41 -7.62 -4.24
N PRO A 28 4.34 -6.70 -4.55
CA PRO A 28 4.12 -5.26 -4.52
C PRO A 28 3.27 -4.78 -5.71
N TYR A 29 2.16 -5.49 -5.97
CA TYR A 29 1.23 -5.19 -7.06
C TYR A 29 0.26 -4.05 -6.71
N LEU A 30 0.24 -3.63 -5.45
CA LEU A 30 -0.53 -2.47 -5.02
C LEU A 30 0.20 -1.20 -5.48
N ALA A 31 -0.52 -0.28 -6.11
CA ALA A 31 0.07 1.00 -6.51
C ALA A 31 0.38 1.84 -5.26
N GLU A 32 1.45 2.62 -5.29
CA GLU A 32 1.68 3.63 -4.26
C GLU A 32 0.72 4.83 -4.41
N ARG A 33 0.13 4.97 -5.60
CA ARG A 33 -0.75 6.07 -6.01
C ARG A 33 -1.72 5.65 -7.12
N GLN A 34 -3.02 5.67 -6.84
CA GLN A 34 -4.09 5.30 -7.80
C GLN A 34 -5.03 6.47 -8.14
N TRP A 35 -5.01 7.54 -7.35
CA TRP A 35 -5.81 8.75 -7.60
C TRP A 35 -5.34 9.50 -8.86
N GLY A 36 -6.23 10.29 -9.45
CA GLY A 36 -5.95 11.10 -10.64
C GLY A 36 -5.78 10.30 -11.94
N THR A 37 -6.11 9.01 -11.96
CA THR A 37 -5.88 8.11 -13.11
C THR A 37 -7.06 8.05 -14.08
N VAL A 38 -6.78 7.83 -15.37
CA VAL A 38 -7.80 7.73 -16.42
C VAL A 38 -8.88 6.68 -16.13
N PRO A 39 -8.56 5.46 -15.65
CA PRO A 39 -9.61 4.47 -15.33
C PRO A 39 -10.56 4.94 -14.21
N GLU A 40 -10.10 5.80 -13.29
CA GLU A 40 -10.93 6.35 -12.21
C GLU A 40 -11.70 7.62 -12.62
N ASP A 41 -11.57 8.05 -13.88
CA ASP A 41 -12.22 9.25 -14.40
C ASP A 41 -13.65 8.99 -14.89
N TYR A 42 -14.59 9.67 -14.24
CA TYR A 42 -16.01 9.68 -14.59
C TYR A 42 -16.52 11.11 -14.87
N SER A 43 -15.61 12.06 -15.06
CA SER A 43 -15.92 13.44 -15.45
C SER A 43 -16.47 13.51 -16.89
N THR A 44 -17.11 14.65 -17.20
CA THR A 44 -17.69 14.89 -18.54
C THR A 44 -16.66 15.44 -19.53
N ASP A 45 -15.59 16.05 -19.02
CA ASP A 45 -14.53 16.73 -19.77
C ASP A 45 -13.23 15.93 -19.89
N GLY A 46 -13.08 14.84 -19.13
CA GLY A 46 -11.91 13.97 -19.17
C GLY A 46 -10.78 14.41 -18.23
N SER A 47 -11.09 15.22 -17.22
CA SER A 47 -10.10 15.64 -16.21
C SER A 47 -9.99 14.61 -15.09
N SER A 48 -9.14 13.60 -15.28
CA SER A 48 -8.95 12.53 -14.29
C SER A 48 -8.42 13.05 -12.95
N TRP A 49 -7.51 14.02 -12.99
CA TRP A 49 -6.90 14.65 -11.81
C TRP A 49 -7.94 15.37 -10.94
N ASP A 50 -8.88 16.10 -11.56
CA ASP A 50 -9.92 16.83 -10.82
C ASP A 50 -11.10 15.92 -10.41
N SER A 51 -11.35 14.84 -11.16
CA SER A 51 -12.45 13.91 -10.88
C SER A 51 -12.20 13.06 -9.63
N PHE A 52 -10.96 12.65 -9.42
CA PHE A 52 -10.55 11.82 -8.29
C PHE A 52 -9.19 12.31 -7.75
N PRO A 53 -9.16 13.47 -7.09
CA PRO A 53 -7.93 14.04 -6.53
C PRO A 53 -7.45 13.25 -5.30
N HIS A 54 -6.22 13.55 -4.88
CA HIS A 54 -5.64 12.99 -3.65
C HIS A 54 -6.54 13.14 -2.43
N ASP A 55 -7.27 14.26 -2.28
CA ASP A 55 -8.16 14.46 -1.12
C ASP A 55 -9.31 13.45 -1.07
N HIS A 56 -9.86 13.08 -2.23
CA HIS A 56 -10.95 12.11 -2.31
C HIS A 56 -10.47 10.69 -2.04
N ALA A 57 -9.20 10.37 -2.29
CA ALA A 57 -8.65 9.02 -2.19
C ALA A 57 -8.81 8.34 -0.83
N ARG A 58 -8.80 9.12 0.25
CA ARG A 58 -8.99 8.60 1.60
C ARG A 58 -10.45 8.19 1.86
N SER A 59 -11.39 8.81 1.16
CA SER A 59 -12.84 8.71 1.42
C SER A 59 -13.61 8.01 0.29
N ARG A 60 -13.02 7.83 -0.90
CA ARG A 60 -13.66 7.22 -2.08
C ARG A 60 -13.06 5.85 -2.37
N ALA A 61 -13.89 4.82 -2.46
CA ALA A 61 -13.46 3.49 -2.88
C ALA A 61 -13.03 3.52 -4.35
N TYR A 62 -11.90 2.88 -4.66
CA TYR A 62 -11.42 2.74 -6.03
C TYR A 62 -12.20 1.66 -6.76
N ARG A 63 -12.28 1.78 -8.08
CA ARG A 63 -12.99 0.80 -8.90
C ARG A 63 -12.05 -0.16 -9.62
N TRP A 64 -10.99 0.37 -10.22
CA TRP A 64 -10.14 -0.38 -11.14
C TRP A 64 -8.84 -0.83 -10.49
N GLY A 65 -8.40 -0.17 -9.42
CA GLY A 65 -7.25 -0.55 -8.63
C GLY A 65 -7.47 -0.33 -7.15
N GLU A 66 -6.38 -0.24 -6.42
CA GLU A 66 -6.27 0.26 -5.05
C GLU A 66 -4.88 0.90 -4.93
N ASP A 67 -4.67 1.72 -3.91
CA ASP A 67 -3.34 2.16 -3.52
C ASP A 67 -3.07 1.97 -2.04
N GLY A 68 -1.78 1.95 -1.68
CA GLY A 68 -1.35 1.87 -0.30
C GLY A 68 0.17 2.01 -0.16
N LEU A 69 0.59 2.69 0.91
CA LEU A 69 1.98 2.97 1.22
C LEU A 69 2.77 1.69 1.49
N LEU A 70 3.76 1.43 0.64
CA LEU A 70 4.65 0.27 0.69
C LEU A 70 3.90 -1.07 0.73
N GLY A 71 2.75 -1.13 0.04
CA GLY A 71 1.80 -2.22 0.17
C GLY A 71 2.02 -3.40 -0.78
N ILE A 72 1.24 -4.45 -0.53
CA ILE A 72 1.16 -5.67 -1.32
C ILE A 72 -0.30 -6.00 -1.62
N CYS A 73 -0.53 -6.77 -2.66
CA CYS A 73 -1.80 -7.45 -2.85
C CYS A 73 -1.60 -8.79 -3.56
N ASP A 74 -2.67 -9.58 -3.66
CA ASP A 74 -2.65 -10.71 -4.57
C ASP A 74 -2.61 -10.20 -6.03
N ARG A 75 -2.14 -11.03 -6.96
CA ARG A 75 -1.93 -10.67 -8.38
C ARG A 75 -3.20 -10.24 -9.13
N GLN A 76 -4.37 -10.37 -8.50
CA GLN A 76 -5.65 -9.88 -9.02
C GLN A 76 -6.19 -8.65 -8.27
N GLY A 77 -5.44 -8.08 -7.32
CA GLY A 77 -5.80 -6.87 -6.59
C GLY A 77 -7.08 -7.01 -5.76
N ARG A 78 -7.36 -8.19 -5.19
CA ARG A 78 -8.57 -8.47 -4.41
C ARG A 78 -8.34 -8.17 -2.93
N LEU A 79 -7.28 -8.73 -2.35
CA LEU A 79 -6.91 -8.53 -0.95
C LEU A 79 -5.60 -7.74 -0.88
N CYS A 80 -5.65 -6.59 -0.23
CA CYS A 80 -4.57 -5.61 -0.15
C CYS A 80 -4.09 -5.47 1.29
N PHE A 81 -2.79 -5.24 1.47
CA PHE A 81 -2.17 -4.91 2.75
C PHE A 81 -1.21 -3.74 2.56
N ALA A 82 -1.24 -2.74 3.44
CA ALA A 82 -0.34 -1.59 3.41
C ALA A 82 -0.26 -0.90 4.78
N LEU A 83 0.62 0.09 4.89
CA LEU A 83 0.72 0.91 6.09
C LEU A 83 -0.18 2.15 6.02
N ALA A 84 -0.77 2.50 7.16
CA ALA A 84 -1.25 3.85 7.42
C ALA A 84 -0.53 4.41 8.65
N LEU A 85 -0.04 5.65 8.56
CA LEU A 85 0.79 6.28 9.59
C LEU A 85 0.18 7.60 10.05
N TRP A 86 0.35 7.94 11.34
CA TRP A 86 -0.04 9.25 11.86
C TRP A 86 0.90 9.70 12.99
N ASN A 87 1.53 10.85 12.78
CA ASN A 87 2.52 11.47 13.68
C ASN A 87 1.86 12.37 14.75
N GLU A 88 0.53 12.28 14.92
CA GLU A 88 -0.29 13.18 15.76
C GLU A 88 -0.33 14.65 15.29
N ARG A 89 0.25 14.96 14.13
CA ARG A 89 0.32 16.32 13.55
C ARG A 89 -0.39 16.43 12.22
N ASP A 90 -0.24 15.43 11.35
CA ASP A 90 -0.83 15.44 10.02
C ASP A 90 -2.36 15.53 10.10
N PRO A 91 -2.99 16.32 9.21
CA PRO A 91 -4.45 16.43 9.15
C PRO A 91 -5.11 15.17 8.61
N ILE A 92 -4.32 14.22 8.11
CA ILE A 92 -4.75 13.00 7.43
C ILE A 92 -3.87 11.82 7.86
N LEU A 93 -4.34 10.59 7.67
CA LEU A 93 -3.46 9.43 7.78
C LEU A 93 -2.61 9.35 6.52
N LYS A 94 -1.30 9.12 6.66
CA LYS A 94 -0.40 8.85 5.54
C LYS A 94 -0.61 7.39 5.12
N GLU A 95 -1.56 7.17 4.22
CA GLU A 95 -1.92 5.86 3.65
C GLU A 95 -1.31 5.60 2.27
N ARG A 96 -0.79 6.64 1.61
CA ARG A 96 -0.33 6.63 0.21
C ARG A 96 0.62 7.79 -0.03
N LEU A 97 1.35 7.75 -1.14
CA LEU A 97 2.23 8.84 -1.52
C LEU A 97 1.44 10.07 -1.98
N PHE A 98 1.85 11.23 -1.50
CA PHE A 98 1.38 12.52 -1.98
C PHE A 98 2.17 12.97 -3.22
N GLY A 99 1.50 13.70 -4.10
CA GLY A 99 2.12 14.28 -5.27
C GLY A 99 1.25 15.38 -5.87
N LEU A 100 1.82 16.06 -6.86
CA LEU A 100 1.20 17.11 -7.62
C LEU A 100 0.52 16.54 -8.87
N THR A 101 -0.61 17.12 -9.23
CA THR A 101 -1.24 16.93 -10.53
C THR A 101 -0.47 17.68 -11.63
N ASN A 102 -0.81 17.40 -12.89
CA ASN A 102 -0.22 18.10 -14.04
C ASN A 102 -0.39 19.64 -14.01
N ALA A 103 -1.41 20.14 -13.34
CA ALA A 103 -1.67 21.58 -13.22
C ALA A 103 -0.95 22.23 -12.03
N GLU A 104 -0.53 21.43 -11.05
CA GLU A 104 0.10 21.90 -9.82
C GLU A 104 1.64 21.92 -9.92
N GLY A 105 2.24 20.99 -10.66
CA GLY A 105 3.68 20.95 -10.88
C GLY A 105 4.14 21.75 -12.10
N ASN A 106 5.27 22.45 -11.98
CA ASN A 106 5.86 23.22 -13.08
C ASN A 106 6.41 22.34 -14.22
N HIS A 107 6.72 21.06 -13.93
CA HIS A 107 7.10 20.04 -14.93
C HIS A 107 6.06 18.90 -15.08
N GLY A 108 4.88 19.07 -14.49
CA GLY A 108 3.76 18.12 -14.58
C GLY A 108 3.56 17.35 -13.29
N GLU A 109 3.10 16.10 -13.42
CA GLU A 109 2.93 15.20 -12.28
C GLU A 109 4.26 14.93 -11.55
N ASP A 110 4.21 15.01 -10.23
CA ASP A 110 5.42 14.90 -9.41
C ASP A 110 5.12 14.37 -8.00
N VAL A 111 5.85 13.34 -7.55
CA VAL A 111 5.67 12.74 -6.21
C VAL A 111 6.53 13.48 -5.20
N LYS A 112 5.91 14.03 -4.15
CA LYS A 112 6.59 14.89 -3.17
C LYS A 112 6.97 14.15 -1.89
N GLU A 113 7.47 12.93 -2.04
CA GLU A 113 7.71 12.00 -0.94
C GLU A 113 9.11 11.40 -1.01
N CYS A 114 9.67 11.00 0.13
CA CYS A 114 10.97 10.35 0.20
C CYS A 114 10.81 8.85 0.49
N TYR A 115 10.86 8.03 -0.56
CA TYR A 115 10.70 6.57 -0.48
C TYR A 115 11.72 5.85 -1.35
N PHE A 116 12.11 4.65 -0.95
CA PHE A 116 13.20 3.91 -1.58
C PHE A 116 12.88 2.41 -1.62
N TYR A 117 12.91 1.84 -2.81
CA TYR A 117 12.92 0.39 -2.99
C TYR A 117 14.34 -0.11 -2.77
N LEU A 118 14.51 -0.96 -1.76
CA LEU A 118 15.84 -1.37 -1.27
C LEU A 118 16.22 -2.76 -1.77
N ASP A 119 15.26 -3.68 -1.83
CA ASP A 119 15.51 -5.04 -2.29
C ASP A 119 14.24 -5.71 -2.81
N SER A 120 14.39 -6.67 -3.72
CA SER A 120 13.33 -7.58 -4.13
C SER A 120 13.90 -8.76 -4.93
N THR A 121 13.45 -9.97 -4.67
CA THR A 121 13.71 -11.12 -5.55
C THR A 121 12.65 -11.22 -6.66
N PRO A 122 12.94 -11.84 -7.82
CA PRO A 122 11.99 -11.97 -8.93
C PRO A 122 10.62 -12.60 -8.60
N THR A 123 10.59 -13.53 -7.65
CA THR A 123 9.37 -14.16 -7.12
C THR A 123 8.76 -13.43 -5.93
N HIS A 124 9.38 -12.33 -5.50
CA HIS A 124 9.03 -11.59 -4.30
C HIS A 124 9.03 -12.50 -3.07
N SER A 125 9.95 -13.46 -3.02
CA SER A 125 10.22 -14.33 -1.86
C SER A 125 10.87 -13.54 -0.71
N TYR A 126 11.60 -12.49 -1.05
CA TYR A 126 12.06 -11.42 -0.15
C TYR A 126 11.93 -10.07 -0.86
N PHE A 127 11.48 -9.03 -0.15
CA PHE A 127 11.53 -7.66 -0.66
C PHE A 127 11.43 -6.63 0.47
N LYS A 128 12.06 -5.48 0.26
CA LYS A 128 12.25 -4.43 1.26
C LYS A 128 12.12 -3.03 0.67
N ALA A 129 11.43 -2.15 1.39
CA ALA A 129 11.35 -0.73 1.07
C ALA A 129 11.47 0.14 2.32
N LEU A 130 11.77 1.41 2.12
CA LEU A 130 11.92 2.43 3.14
C LEU A 130 11.10 3.66 2.76
N TYR A 131 10.37 4.22 3.72
CA TYR A 131 9.71 5.51 3.63
C TYR A 131 10.19 6.44 4.75
N LYS A 132 10.47 7.70 4.42
CA LYS A 132 10.87 8.72 5.39
C LYS A 132 9.66 9.56 5.77
N TYR A 133 9.22 9.44 7.03
CA TYR A 133 8.03 10.13 7.50
C TYR A 133 8.36 11.25 8.49
N PRO A 134 8.07 12.52 8.19
CA PRO A 134 8.28 13.63 9.11
C PRO A 134 7.54 13.50 10.46
N GLN A 135 8.16 14.00 11.53
CA GLN A 135 7.51 14.13 12.84
C GLN A 135 6.66 15.41 12.94
N ALA A 136 7.00 16.43 12.16
CA ALA A 136 6.18 17.62 11.99
C ALA A 136 5.05 17.37 10.97
N GLU A 137 4.06 18.26 10.93
CA GLU A 137 2.99 18.21 9.94
C GLU A 137 3.59 18.25 8.52
N PHE A 138 3.17 17.31 7.69
CA PHE A 138 3.64 17.23 6.31
C PHE A 138 3.20 18.48 5.50
N PRO A 139 4.10 19.13 4.76
CA PRO A 139 3.86 20.47 4.18
C PRO A 139 3.05 20.44 2.86
N TYR A 140 1.86 19.84 2.87
CA TYR A 140 1.03 19.66 1.67
C TYR A 140 0.73 20.97 0.93
N ALA A 141 0.24 22.00 1.63
CA ALA A 141 -0.16 23.27 1.02
C ALA A 141 1.04 24.03 0.44
N GLN A 142 2.14 24.10 1.21
CA GLN A 142 3.37 24.76 0.77
C GLN A 142 3.94 24.12 -0.51
N LEU A 143 3.93 22.78 -0.60
CA LEU A 143 4.39 22.06 -1.80
C LEU A 143 3.55 22.41 -3.03
N VAL A 144 2.23 22.55 -2.89
CA VAL A 144 1.35 22.93 -4.00
C VAL A 144 1.55 24.40 -4.38
N GLU A 145 1.48 25.31 -3.42
CA GLU A 145 1.53 26.76 -3.63
C GLU A 145 2.84 27.21 -4.29
N GLU A 146 3.98 26.70 -3.81
CA GLU A 146 5.29 27.06 -4.35
C GLU A 146 5.49 26.53 -5.77
N ASN A 147 5.09 25.29 -6.06
CA ASN A 147 5.25 24.71 -7.40
C ASN A 147 4.32 25.37 -8.43
N GLN A 148 3.11 25.77 -8.04
CA GLN A 148 2.20 26.52 -8.92
C GLN A 148 2.76 27.88 -9.33
N CYS A 149 3.58 28.51 -8.48
CA CYS A 149 4.20 29.81 -8.76
C CYS A 149 5.45 29.71 -9.65
N ARG A 150 6.01 28.50 -9.85
CA ARG A 150 7.24 28.30 -10.61
C ARG A 150 7.00 28.19 -12.11
N SER A 151 7.92 28.76 -12.88
CA SER A 151 7.97 28.61 -14.32
C SER A 151 8.58 27.26 -14.73
N LYS A 152 8.36 26.87 -15.99
CA LYS A 152 8.97 25.66 -16.59
C LYS A 152 10.49 25.69 -16.65
N THR A 153 11.11 26.87 -16.48
CA THR A 153 12.58 27.02 -16.48
C THR A 153 13.20 26.91 -15.09
N GLU A 154 12.39 26.98 -14.05
CA GLU A 154 12.83 26.79 -12.67
C GLU A 154 12.84 25.30 -12.31
N ARG A 155 13.63 24.92 -11.30
CA ARG A 155 13.61 23.56 -10.76
C ARG A 155 12.29 23.32 -10.02
N GLU A 156 11.88 22.06 -9.89
CA GLU A 156 10.80 21.67 -8.98
C GLU A 156 11.15 22.08 -7.54
N TYR A 157 10.13 22.43 -6.75
CA TYR A 157 10.28 22.63 -5.31
C TYR A 157 9.99 21.30 -4.61
N GLU A 158 10.99 20.72 -3.98
CA GLU A 158 10.91 19.38 -3.39
C GLU A 158 10.63 19.39 -1.89
N LEU A 159 10.20 18.23 -1.37
CA LEU A 159 10.01 18.04 0.07
C LEU A 159 11.26 18.42 0.87
N LEU A 160 12.46 18.15 0.34
CA LEU A 160 13.73 18.52 0.99
C LEU A 160 13.90 20.04 1.09
N ASP A 161 13.39 20.82 0.13
CA ASP A 161 13.55 22.28 0.11
C ASP A 161 12.70 22.97 1.21
N THR A 162 11.71 22.27 1.77
CA THR A 162 10.87 22.78 2.86
C THR A 162 11.60 22.86 4.20
N GLY A 163 12.76 22.21 4.32
CA GLY A 163 13.50 22.09 5.58
C GLY A 163 12.89 21.09 6.57
N ILE A 164 11.86 20.33 6.18
CA ILE A 164 11.16 19.38 7.07
C ILE A 164 12.07 18.30 7.67
N PHE A 165 13.24 18.06 7.07
CA PHE A 165 14.22 17.08 7.53
C PHE A 165 15.48 17.67 8.16
N ASP A 166 15.64 18.99 8.22
CA ASP A 166 16.90 19.66 8.59
C ASP A 166 17.38 19.32 10.01
N ASP A 167 16.43 19.13 10.93
CA ASP A 167 16.71 18.81 12.34
C ASP A 167 16.71 17.30 12.63
N HIS A 168 16.78 16.45 11.60
CA HIS A 168 16.65 14.99 11.72
C HIS A 168 15.33 14.53 12.40
N ARG A 169 14.28 15.36 12.35
CA ARG A 169 12.97 15.10 12.96
C ARG A 169 12.05 14.27 12.06
N TYR A 170 12.43 13.03 11.84
CA TYR A 170 11.66 12.08 11.03
C TYR A 170 11.84 10.64 11.50
N PHE A 171 10.96 9.78 11.02
CA PHE A 171 11.04 8.33 11.16
C PHE A 171 11.54 7.72 9.86
N ASP A 172 12.50 6.79 9.95
CA ASP A 172 12.72 5.83 8.88
C ASP A 172 11.77 4.65 9.12
N VAL A 173 10.80 4.47 8.23
CA VAL A 173 9.82 3.37 8.26
C VAL A 173 10.23 2.36 7.20
N SER A 174 10.92 1.30 7.63
CA SER A 174 11.28 0.18 6.76
C SER A 174 10.23 -0.92 6.85
N ILE A 175 9.81 -1.44 5.71
CA ILE A 175 8.98 -2.65 5.65
C ILE A 175 9.71 -3.74 4.86
N GLU A 176 9.63 -4.96 5.37
CA GLU A 176 10.18 -6.15 4.77
C GLU A 176 9.13 -7.24 4.72
N TYR A 177 9.12 -7.97 3.61
CA TYR A 177 8.27 -9.12 3.38
C TYR A 177 9.14 -10.34 3.09
N ALA A 178 8.85 -11.46 3.76
CA ALA A 178 9.52 -12.74 3.57
C ALA A 178 8.49 -13.85 3.42
N LYS A 179 8.58 -14.65 2.36
CA LYS A 179 7.66 -15.78 2.13
C LYS A 179 8.18 -17.05 2.77
N ALA A 180 7.40 -17.66 3.65
CA ALA A 180 7.61 -19.04 4.10
C ALA A 180 7.17 -20.03 3.00
N ALA A 181 6.03 -19.72 2.38
CA ALA A 181 5.41 -20.44 1.28
C ALA A 181 4.69 -19.44 0.35
N PRO A 182 4.17 -19.86 -0.82
CA PRO A 182 3.49 -18.96 -1.75
C PRO A 182 2.37 -18.09 -1.14
N ASP A 183 1.61 -18.65 -0.20
CA ASP A 183 0.46 -18.02 0.48
C ASP A 183 0.73 -17.76 1.98
N ASP A 184 2.00 -17.65 2.38
CA ASP A 184 2.41 -17.43 3.76
C ASP A 184 3.54 -16.39 3.82
N LEU A 185 3.18 -15.19 4.28
CA LEU A 185 4.00 -13.98 4.25
C LEU A 185 4.26 -13.49 5.67
N LEU A 186 5.52 -13.43 6.05
CA LEU A 186 6.00 -12.73 7.23
C LEU A 186 6.24 -11.27 6.86
N ILE A 187 5.87 -10.37 7.76
CA ILE A 187 5.94 -8.92 7.57
C ILE A 187 6.68 -8.32 8.77
N ARG A 188 7.76 -7.60 8.50
CA ARG A 188 8.56 -6.90 9.52
C ARG A 188 8.57 -5.41 9.22
N ILE A 189 8.13 -4.61 10.18
CA ILE A 189 8.09 -3.15 10.08
C ILE A 189 9.04 -2.59 11.14
N ALA A 190 10.14 -2.01 10.70
CA ALA A 190 11.11 -1.35 11.59
C ALA A 190 10.94 0.17 11.48
N ILE A 191 10.62 0.82 12.60
CA ILE A 191 10.47 2.27 12.70
C ILE A 191 11.60 2.82 13.55
N ALA A 192 12.55 3.52 12.91
CA ALA A 192 13.65 4.18 13.58
C ALA A 192 13.36 5.67 13.76
N ASN A 193 13.37 6.16 15.00
CA ASN A 193 13.31 7.60 15.28
C ASN A 193 14.69 8.22 15.07
N ARG A 194 14.84 9.08 14.06
CA ARG A 194 16.12 9.71 13.73
C ARG A 194 16.41 10.98 14.53
N SER A 195 15.43 11.45 15.30
CA SER A 195 15.57 12.66 16.09
C SER A 195 16.26 12.41 17.43
N SER A 196 16.70 13.50 18.06
CA SER A 196 17.23 13.51 19.43
C SER A 196 16.15 13.54 20.51
N GLU A 197 14.87 13.48 20.15
CA GLU A 197 13.72 13.57 21.07
C GLU A 197 12.83 12.33 20.93
N ALA A 198 12.10 11.96 22.00
CA ALA A 198 11.10 10.92 21.89
C ALA A 198 9.93 11.43 21.03
N ALA A 199 9.38 10.57 20.17
CA ALA A 199 8.31 10.95 19.27
C ALA A 199 7.21 9.89 19.22
N ARG A 200 5.96 10.34 19.10
CA ARG A 200 4.79 9.48 19.04
C ARG A 200 4.43 9.18 17.59
N LEU A 201 4.04 7.94 17.33
CA LEU A 201 3.63 7.50 16.00
C LEU A 201 2.54 6.43 16.14
N HIS A 202 1.42 6.65 15.47
CA HIS A 202 0.41 5.63 15.26
C HIS A 202 0.75 4.88 13.98
N VAL A 203 0.93 3.56 14.10
CA VAL A 203 1.16 2.66 12.96
C VAL A 203 -0.04 1.74 12.82
N LEU A 204 -0.60 1.69 11.61
CA LEU A 204 -1.78 0.90 11.27
C LEU A 204 -1.49 0.00 10.07
N PRO A 205 -0.87 -1.17 10.27
CA PRO A 205 -0.82 -2.20 9.24
C PRO A 205 -2.26 -2.63 8.93
N THR A 206 -2.69 -2.34 7.71
CA THR A 206 -4.09 -2.37 7.30
C THR A 206 -4.29 -3.42 6.22
N LEU A 207 -5.32 -4.26 6.38
CA LEU A 207 -5.75 -5.29 5.43
C LEU A 207 -7.16 -4.94 4.92
N TRP A 208 -7.39 -4.96 3.61
CA TRP A 208 -8.70 -4.67 3.05
C TRP A 208 -8.97 -5.37 1.73
N PHE A 209 -10.24 -5.55 1.43
CA PHE A 209 -10.69 -5.98 0.12
C PHE A 209 -10.95 -4.77 -0.78
N LYS A 210 -10.47 -4.84 -2.03
CA LYS A 210 -10.86 -3.88 -3.07
C LYS A 210 -12.37 -3.96 -3.25
N ASN A 211 -13.04 -2.80 -3.29
CA ASN A 211 -14.48 -2.79 -3.46
C ASN A 211 -14.86 -3.31 -4.85
N SER A 212 -15.54 -4.46 -4.90
CA SER A 212 -16.15 -5.02 -6.13
C SER A 212 -17.66 -5.18 -6.01
N TRP A 213 -18.23 -5.06 -4.80
CA TRP A 213 -19.63 -5.39 -4.51
C TRP A 213 -20.60 -4.20 -4.63
N SER A 214 -20.12 -2.97 -4.51
CA SER A 214 -20.99 -1.77 -4.47
C SER A 214 -21.44 -1.29 -5.87
N TRP A 215 -21.01 -1.97 -6.93
CA TRP A 215 -21.10 -1.47 -8.30
C TRP A 215 -22.33 -1.92 -9.10
N GLY A 216 -23.21 -2.73 -8.51
CA GLY A 216 -24.47 -3.18 -9.14
C GLY A 216 -24.27 -4.10 -10.35
N ARG A 217 -23.15 -4.80 -10.43
CA ARG A 217 -22.82 -5.77 -11.48
C ARG A 217 -22.71 -7.17 -10.90
N THR A 218 -22.85 -8.18 -11.76
CA THR A 218 -22.74 -9.59 -11.40
C THR A 218 -21.83 -10.30 -12.37
N GLY A 219 -21.16 -11.38 -11.92
CA GLY A 219 -20.25 -12.16 -12.74
C GLY A 219 -18.82 -12.18 -12.19
N GLU A 220 -17.87 -12.63 -13.02
CA GLU A 220 -16.45 -12.66 -12.67
C GLU A 220 -15.94 -11.25 -12.34
N GLY A 221 -15.24 -11.10 -11.22
CA GLY A 221 -14.74 -9.81 -10.73
C GLY A 221 -15.77 -8.93 -10.00
N TYR A 222 -17.02 -9.39 -9.87
CA TYR A 222 -18.09 -8.76 -9.07
C TYR A 222 -18.64 -9.78 -8.06
N GLU A 223 -17.75 -10.28 -7.21
CA GLU A 223 -18.09 -11.28 -6.21
C GLU A 223 -19.00 -10.73 -5.08
N SER A 224 -19.59 -11.64 -4.31
CA SER A 224 -20.29 -11.30 -3.07
C SER A 224 -19.37 -10.54 -2.12
N LYS A 225 -19.93 -9.55 -1.39
CA LYS A 225 -19.21 -8.78 -0.38
C LYS A 225 -18.39 -9.71 0.54
N PRO A 226 -17.05 -9.55 0.58
CA PRO A 226 -16.19 -10.35 1.44
C PRO A 226 -16.31 -9.89 2.90
N ASN A 227 -15.63 -10.59 3.81
CA ASN A 227 -15.67 -10.26 5.23
C ASN A 227 -14.28 -10.40 5.84
N ILE A 228 -13.93 -9.45 6.70
CA ILE A 228 -12.79 -9.50 7.61
C ILE A 228 -13.36 -9.44 9.02
N GLU A 229 -13.04 -10.42 9.85
CA GLU A 229 -13.56 -10.51 11.22
C GLU A 229 -12.48 -10.88 12.23
N LEU A 230 -12.68 -10.46 13.47
CA LEU A 230 -11.83 -10.84 14.60
C LEU A 230 -11.95 -12.34 14.89
N ASN A 231 -10.82 -13.00 15.12
CA ASN A 231 -10.75 -14.35 15.70
C ASN A 231 -9.89 -14.35 16.97
N ASN A 232 -9.65 -15.54 17.54
CA ASN A 232 -8.90 -15.66 18.80
C ASN A 232 -7.41 -15.25 18.72
N GLN A 233 -6.82 -15.16 17.52
CA GLN A 233 -5.39 -14.94 17.31
C GLN A 233 -5.06 -13.65 16.52
N GLY A 234 -6.07 -13.00 15.94
CA GLY A 234 -5.93 -11.88 15.00
C GLY A 234 -7.22 -11.69 14.21
N ILE A 235 -7.11 -11.60 12.89
CA ILE A 235 -8.27 -11.44 11.99
C ILE A 235 -8.27 -12.50 10.87
N VAL A 236 -9.46 -12.83 10.36
CA VAL A 236 -9.65 -13.70 9.21
C VAL A 236 -10.35 -12.94 8.09
N ALA A 237 -9.72 -12.89 6.93
CA ALA A 237 -10.25 -12.33 5.70
C ALA A 237 -10.79 -13.47 4.82
N THR A 238 -12.09 -13.46 4.53
CA THR A 238 -12.78 -14.47 3.72
C THR A 238 -13.30 -13.86 2.43
N HIS A 239 -12.94 -14.46 1.30
CA HIS A 239 -13.39 -14.07 -0.02
C HIS A 239 -13.73 -15.30 -0.87
N SER A 240 -14.85 -15.24 -1.59
CA SER A 240 -15.49 -16.41 -2.22
C SER A 240 -14.59 -17.18 -3.19
N THR A 241 -13.73 -16.49 -3.95
CA THR A 241 -12.83 -17.10 -4.94
C THR A 241 -11.36 -17.12 -4.53
N LEU A 242 -10.98 -16.29 -3.55
CA LEU A 242 -9.59 -16.17 -3.09
C LEU A 242 -9.29 -17.15 -1.95
N GLY A 243 -10.32 -17.53 -1.20
CA GLY A 243 -10.23 -18.36 -0.01
C GLY A 243 -10.18 -17.53 1.26
N GLN A 244 -9.58 -18.11 2.30
CA GLN A 244 -9.38 -17.48 3.61
C GLN A 244 -7.91 -17.12 3.80
N PHE A 245 -7.67 -15.99 4.46
CA PHE A 245 -6.36 -15.55 4.89
C PHE A 245 -6.44 -15.05 6.33
N HIS A 246 -5.48 -15.45 7.15
CA HIS A 246 -5.33 -15.09 8.54
C HIS A 246 -4.23 -14.04 8.66
N LEU A 247 -4.52 -12.91 9.30
CA LEU A 247 -3.51 -11.94 9.70
C LEU A 247 -3.37 -11.98 11.22
N VAL A 248 -2.20 -12.38 11.68
CA VAL A 248 -1.79 -12.32 13.10
C VAL A 248 -0.73 -11.24 13.26
N ALA A 249 -0.75 -10.56 14.41
CA ALA A 249 0.11 -9.41 14.68
C ALA A 249 0.68 -9.51 16.09
N GLN A 250 1.98 -9.23 16.24
CA GLN A 250 2.68 -9.30 17.52
C GLN A 250 2.18 -8.19 18.45
N PRO A 251 1.71 -8.51 19.68
CA PRO A 251 1.42 -7.50 20.70
C PRO A 251 2.68 -6.72 21.09
N LEU A 252 2.51 -5.46 21.49
CA LEU A 252 3.61 -4.71 22.10
C LEU A 252 4.01 -5.36 23.43
N SER A 253 5.26 -5.14 23.85
CA SER A 253 5.73 -5.62 25.15
C SER A 253 4.79 -5.14 26.27
N GLY A 254 4.32 -6.07 27.10
CA GLY A 254 3.36 -5.78 28.18
C GLY A 254 1.89 -5.74 27.75
N GLN A 255 1.56 -6.08 26.50
CA GLN A 255 0.19 -6.26 26.03
C GLN A 255 -0.09 -7.73 25.72
N ASP A 256 -1.30 -8.20 26.07
CA ASP A 256 -1.73 -9.57 25.78
C ASP A 256 -2.23 -9.74 24.34
N SER A 257 -2.70 -8.66 23.72
CA SER A 257 -3.27 -8.69 22.36
C SER A 257 -3.13 -7.35 21.64
N VAL A 258 -3.20 -7.41 20.31
CA VAL A 258 -3.23 -6.22 19.45
C VAL A 258 -4.68 -5.76 19.29
N LYS A 259 -4.92 -4.46 19.41
CA LYS A 259 -6.23 -3.87 19.10
C LYS A 259 -6.43 -3.81 17.58
N PHE A 260 -7.46 -4.48 17.08
CA PHE A 260 -7.90 -4.33 15.70
C PHE A 260 -9.05 -3.32 15.58
N LEU A 261 -8.97 -2.45 14.58
CA LEU A 261 -10.04 -1.54 14.17
C LEU A 261 -10.68 -2.07 12.89
N PHE A 262 -12.00 -1.93 12.74
CA PHE A 262 -12.72 -2.42 11.56
C PHE A 262 -13.56 -1.32 10.92
N THR A 263 -13.71 -1.36 9.60
CA THR A 263 -14.63 -0.52 8.82
C THR A 263 -14.93 -1.18 7.47
N GLU A 264 -15.67 -0.48 6.62
CA GLU A 264 -15.91 -0.88 5.23
C GLU A 264 -15.01 -0.11 4.27
N ASN A 265 -14.50 -0.78 3.23
CA ASN A 265 -13.92 -0.11 2.07
C ASN A 265 -15.06 0.39 1.15
N GLU A 266 -15.91 1.26 1.69
CA GLU A 266 -17.05 1.86 0.99
C GLU A 266 -16.91 3.38 0.96
N THR A 267 -17.27 3.99 -0.18
CA THR A 267 -17.19 5.44 -0.38
C THR A 267 -18.01 6.18 0.67
N ASN A 268 -17.39 7.16 1.34
CA ASN A 268 -18.07 8.12 2.20
C ASN A 268 -18.80 9.16 1.33
N VAL A 269 -20.01 8.79 0.90
CA VAL A 269 -20.86 9.61 0.04
C VAL A 269 -21.42 10.83 0.76
N ASP A 270 -21.50 10.80 2.09
CA ASP A 270 -21.89 11.96 2.90
C ASP A 270 -20.85 13.07 2.79
N ARG A 271 -19.57 12.73 3.03
CA ARG A 271 -18.47 13.69 2.90
C ARG A 271 -18.30 14.19 1.48
N LEU A 272 -18.37 13.32 0.48
CA LEU A 272 -18.01 13.65 -0.90
C LEU A 272 -19.16 14.25 -1.72
N PHE A 273 -20.39 13.86 -1.43
CA PHE A 273 -21.56 14.21 -2.25
C PHE A 273 -22.74 14.76 -1.44
N GLY A 274 -22.63 14.87 -0.12
CA GLY A 274 -23.68 15.42 0.74
C GLY A 274 -24.91 14.52 0.87
N THR A 275 -24.76 13.21 0.66
CA THR A 275 -25.84 12.22 0.72
C THR A 275 -25.60 11.20 1.81
N ALA A 276 -26.64 10.77 2.53
CA ALA A 276 -26.50 9.81 3.62
C ALA A 276 -25.79 8.51 3.19
N ASN A 277 -24.82 8.07 3.98
CA ASN A 277 -24.14 6.78 3.79
C ASN A 277 -25.11 5.62 4.06
N ALA A 278 -24.95 4.51 3.33
CA ALA A 278 -25.73 3.28 3.56
C ALA A 278 -25.36 2.58 4.88
N SER A 279 -24.14 2.83 5.37
CA SER A 279 -23.59 2.32 6.63
C SER A 279 -22.83 3.47 7.32
N PRO A 280 -22.80 3.52 8.66
CA PRO A 280 -21.94 4.47 9.37
C PRO A 280 -20.43 4.17 9.19
N PHE A 281 -20.09 2.94 8.80
CA PHE A 281 -18.71 2.51 8.59
C PHE A 281 -18.33 2.70 7.13
N VAL A 282 -17.34 3.56 6.88
CA VAL A 282 -16.90 4.01 5.56
C VAL A 282 -15.36 4.05 5.47
N LYS A 283 -14.83 4.22 4.26
CA LYS A 283 -13.40 4.06 3.94
C LYS A 283 -12.45 4.88 4.83
N ASP A 284 -12.85 6.09 5.20
CA ASP A 284 -12.08 7.04 6.01
C ASP A 284 -12.35 6.95 7.52
N ALA A 285 -13.07 5.92 7.99
CA ALA A 285 -13.40 5.75 9.41
C ALA A 285 -12.19 5.82 10.36
N PHE A 286 -11.02 5.31 9.95
CA PHE A 286 -9.80 5.35 10.77
C PHE A 286 -9.27 6.78 10.96
N HIS A 287 -9.52 7.68 9.99
CA HIS A 287 -9.20 9.11 10.13
C HIS A 287 -10.09 9.72 11.22
N SER A 288 -11.41 9.50 11.13
CA SER A 288 -12.36 9.98 12.15
C SER A 288 -12.05 9.43 13.53
N TYR A 289 -11.65 8.16 13.62
CA TYR A 289 -11.30 7.50 14.87
C TYR A 289 -10.07 8.11 15.54
N LEU A 290 -8.95 8.25 14.80
CA LEU A 290 -7.68 8.70 15.37
C LEU A 290 -7.56 10.22 15.45
N ILE A 291 -7.88 10.93 14.36
CA ILE A 291 -7.64 12.37 14.22
C ILE A 291 -8.75 13.18 14.86
N HIS A 292 -10.01 12.72 14.73
CA HIS A 292 -11.18 13.43 15.24
C HIS A 292 -11.76 12.82 16.53
N ASN A 293 -11.10 11.78 17.08
CA ASN A 293 -11.49 11.08 18.30
C ASN A 293 -12.95 10.57 18.30
N GLN A 294 -13.46 10.19 17.13
CA GLN A 294 -14.82 9.68 16.96
C GLN A 294 -14.84 8.16 17.13
N GLN A 295 -14.96 7.69 18.37
CA GLN A 295 -14.87 6.27 18.71
C GLN A 295 -15.92 5.39 17.99
N ASN A 296 -17.10 5.94 17.68
CA ASN A 296 -18.18 5.23 17.00
C ASN A 296 -18.02 5.15 15.47
N ALA A 297 -16.95 5.74 14.90
CA ALA A 297 -16.70 5.70 13.47
C ALA A 297 -16.25 4.32 12.97
N VAL A 298 -15.75 3.46 13.86
CA VAL A 298 -15.25 2.11 13.54
C VAL A 298 -16.18 1.03 14.07
N ASN A 299 -16.20 -0.10 13.39
CA ASN A 299 -16.85 -1.32 13.86
C ASN A 299 -15.93 -2.05 14.86
N SER A 300 -16.52 -2.78 15.80
CA SER A 300 -15.82 -3.46 16.89
C SER A 300 -15.26 -4.83 16.51
N SER A 301 -15.76 -5.48 15.46
CA SER A 301 -15.37 -6.88 15.19
C SER A 301 -15.31 -7.31 13.73
N SER A 302 -15.90 -6.56 12.78
CA SER A 302 -15.89 -6.98 11.37
C SER A 302 -16.05 -5.83 10.37
N GLY A 303 -15.75 -6.12 9.10
CA GLY A 303 -15.94 -5.22 7.98
C GLY A 303 -15.25 -5.75 6.72
N THR A 304 -14.90 -4.87 5.79
CA THR A 304 -14.08 -5.21 4.61
C THR A 304 -12.70 -4.55 4.62
N LYS A 305 -12.42 -3.73 5.64
CA LYS A 305 -11.12 -3.11 5.93
C LYS A 305 -10.87 -3.21 7.43
N ALA A 306 -9.68 -3.66 7.82
CA ALA A 306 -9.26 -3.79 9.21
C ALA A 306 -7.81 -3.37 9.40
N ALA A 307 -7.47 -2.83 10.57
CA ALA A 307 -6.11 -2.42 10.89
C ALA A 307 -5.70 -2.85 12.29
N ALA A 308 -4.49 -3.38 12.43
CA ALA A 308 -3.82 -3.52 13.72
C ALA A 308 -3.37 -2.13 14.19
N HIS A 309 -3.80 -1.67 15.37
CA HIS A 309 -3.46 -0.32 15.86
C HIS A 309 -2.32 -0.35 16.87
N TYR A 310 -1.19 0.26 16.51
CA TYR A 310 -0.02 0.43 17.36
C TYR A 310 0.22 1.92 17.68
N PRO A 311 -0.20 2.41 18.87
CA PRO A 311 0.18 3.73 19.36
C PRO A 311 1.58 3.67 19.99
N LEU A 312 2.61 4.03 19.25
CA LEU A 312 4.01 3.95 19.67
C LEU A 312 4.50 5.27 20.28
N GLU A 313 5.36 5.16 21.28
CA GLU A 313 6.28 6.20 21.72
C GLU A 313 7.70 5.67 21.50
N ILE A 314 8.44 6.28 20.58
CA ILE A 314 9.74 5.79 20.13
C ILE A 314 10.82 6.70 20.71
N PRO A 315 11.71 6.21 21.59
CA PRO A 315 12.78 7.03 22.17
C PRO A 315 13.75 7.58 21.11
N PRO A 316 14.57 8.59 21.47
CA PRO A 316 15.57 9.18 20.57
C PRO A 316 16.52 8.12 20.00
N GLY A 317 16.72 8.10 18.68
CA GLY A 317 17.67 7.18 18.02
C GLY A 317 17.26 5.70 18.03
N GLU A 318 16.22 5.31 18.76
CA GLU A 318 15.79 3.93 18.93
C GLU A 318 14.95 3.44 17.75
N THR A 319 14.87 2.11 17.62
CA THR A 319 14.06 1.43 16.61
C THR A 319 13.07 0.49 17.26
N VAL A 320 11.78 0.63 16.91
CA VAL A 320 10.73 -0.33 17.26
C VAL A 320 10.48 -1.24 16.07
N VAL A 321 10.38 -2.55 16.32
CA VAL A 321 10.08 -3.55 15.30
C VAL A 321 8.72 -4.18 15.58
N LEU A 322 7.83 -4.12 14.58
CA LEU A 322 6.54 -4.80 14.59
C LEU A 322 6.61 -6.01 13.66
N LYS A 323 6.08 -7.15 14.12
CA LYS A 323 6.03 -8.41 13.35
C LYS A 323 4.58 -8.82 13.11
N LEU A 324 4.26 -9.17 11.87
CA LEU A 324 2.95 -9.71 11.46
C LEU A 324 3.14 -10.89 10.52
N ARG A 325 2.10 -11.71 10.37
CA ARG A 325 2.08 -12.83 9.41
C ARG A 325 0.72 -12.95 8.75
N LEU A 326 0.70 -12.97 7.41
CA LEU A 326 -0.47 -13.17 6.58
C LEU A 326 -0.38 -14.56 5.93
N SER A 327 -1.28 -15.47 6.25
CA SER A 327 -1.23 -16.85 5.75
C SER A 327 -2.60 -17.37 5.31
N ALA A 328 -2.66 -18.20 4.27
CA ALA A 328 -3.87 -18.93 3.90
C ALA A 328 -4.27 -20.01 4.92
N GLU A 329 -3.32 -20.45 5.74
CA GLU A 329 -3.56 -21.40 6.82
C GLU A 329 -3.63 -20.67 8.17
N SER A 330 -4.35 -21.24 9.13
CA SER A 330 -4.32 -20.75 10.50
C SER A 330 -2.92 -20.99 11.07
N VAL A 331 -2.17 -19.90 11.27
CA VAL A 331 -0.80 -19.96 11.80
C VAL A 331 -0.79 -19.53 13.26
N GLU A 332 -0.03 -20.24 14.10
CA GLU A 332 0.23 -19.77 15.46
C GLU A 332 1.06 -18.49 15.43
N ALA A 333 0.84 -17.65 16.44
CA ALA A 333 1.55 -16.39 16.65
C ALA A 333 2.98 -16.61 17.16
N ASP A 334 3.80 -17.36 16.43
CA ASP A 334 5.23 -17.46 16.69
C ASP A 334 5.97 -16.30 15.99
N PHE A 335 6.35 -15.32 16.80
CA PHE A 335 7.14 -14.16 16.40
C PHE A 335 8.57 -14.18 16.98
N GLY A 336 8.99 -15.34 17.51
CA GLY A 336 10.31 -15.57 18.11
C GLY A 336 11.38 -15.91 17.09
N ASP A 337 12.32 -16.78 17.48
CA ASP A 337 13.52 -17.08 16.69
C ASP A 337 13.20 -17.67 15.31
N SER A 338 12.13 -18.46 15.18
CA SER A 338 11.73 -19.06 13.90
C SER A 338 11.36 -18.01 12.84
N PHE A 339 10.72 -16.92 13.29
CA PHE A 339 10.36 -15.78 12.45
C PHE A 339 11.61 -15.07 11.93
N ASP A 340 12.57 -14.82 12.82
CA ASP A 340 13.81 -14.10 12.47
C ASP A 340 14.72 -14.96 11.58
N GLN A 341 14.83 -16.27 11.87
CA GLN A 341 15.56 -17.22 11.04
C GLN A 341 15.01 -17.31 9.61
N LEU A 342 13.68 -17.25 9.43
CA LEU A 342 13.10 -17.26 8.08
C LEU A 342 13.47 -15.97 7.31
N PHE A 343 13.46 -14.82 7.98
CA PHE A 343 13.92 -13.57 7.36
C PHE A 343 15.39 -13.66 6.96
N GLU A 344 16.26 -14.13 7.84
CA GLU A 344 17.69 -14.34 7.56
C GLU A 344 17.87 -15.29 6.37
N GLN A 345 17.12 -16.40 6.33
CA GLN A 345 17.16 -17.34 5.23
C GLN A 345 16.75 -16.69 3.89
N ARG A 346 15.64 -15.93 3.88
CA ARG A 346 15.16 -15.25 2.67
C ARG A 346 16.11 -14.16 2.18
N ILE A 347 16.78 -13.46 3.10
CA ILE A 347 17.84 -12.49 2.78
C ILE A 347 19.06 -13.20 2.17
N GLN A 348 19.53 -14.28 2.80
CA GLN A 348 20.67 -15.06 2.31
C GLN A 348 20.41 -15.59 0.88
N GLU A 349 19.22 -16.12 0.62
CA GLU A 349 18.87 -16.63 -0.71
C GLU A 349 18.80 -15.50 -1.76
N ALA A 350 18.39 -14.29 -1.36
CA ALA A 350 18.44 -13.11 -2.23
C ALA A 350 19.90 -12.70 -2.51
N ASP A 351 20.76 -12.73 -1.49
CA ASP A 351 22.20 -12.46 -1.63
C ASP A 351 22.87 -13.46 -2.57
N GLU A 352 22.57 -14.76 -2.43
CA GLU A 352 23.08 -15.82 -3.31
C GLU A 352 22.64 -15.60 -4.77
N TYR A 353 21.36 -15.32 -5.01
CA TYR A 353 20.82 -15.06 -6.35
C TYR A 353 21.49 -13.85 -7.01
N TYR A 354 21.61 -12.73 -6.30
CA TYR A 354 22.22 -11.53 -6.87
C TYR A 354 23.74 -11.62 -6.98
N SER A 355 24.41 -12.39 -6.12
CA SER A 355 25.84 -12.65 -6.23
C SER A 355 26.17 -13.39 -7.52
N ASP A 356 25.38 -14.40 -7.91
CA ASP A 356 25.59 -15.12 -9.16
C ASP A 356 25.38 -14.22 -10.40
N LEU A 357 24.33 -13.39 -10.38
CA LEU A 357 24.02 -12.45 -11.46
C LEU A 357 25.07 -11.35 -11.64
N SER A 358 25.71 -10.93 -10.55
CA SER A 358 26.63 -9.78 -10.52
C SER A 358 28.11 -10.15 -10.45
N GLN A 359 28.46 -11.43 -10.64
CA GLN A 359 29.85 -11.94 -10.54
C GLN A 359 30.88 -11.23 -11.43
N HIS A 360 30.43 -10.51 -12.47
CA HIS A 360 31.27 -9.79 -13.43
C HIS A 360 31.32 -8.27 -13.17
N LEU A 361 30.64 -7.78 -12.13
CA LEU A 361 30.53 -6.37 -11.78
C LEU A 361 31.43 -6.06 -10.57
N ALA A 362 31.88 -4.80 -10.47
CA ALA A 362 32.48 -4.31 -9.23
C ALA A 362 31.44 -4.26 -8.10
N ALA A 363 31.89 -4.26 -6.84
CA ALA A 363 30.98 -4.29 -5.69
C ALA A 363 29.95 -3.14 -5.68
N ASP A 364 30.36 -1.94 -6.09
CA ASP A 364 29.49 -0.76 -6.13
C ASP A 364 28.46 -0.87 -7.27
N GLU A 365 28.90 -1.34 -8.44
CA GLU A 365 28.04 -1.61 -9.60
C GLU A 365 27.00 -2.70 -9.28
N ALA A 366 27.41 -3.77 -8.57
CA ALA A 366 26.53 -4.84 -8.13
C ALA A 366 25.44 -4.33 -7.18
N ARG A 367 25.78 -3.43 -6.24
CA ARG A 367 24.79 -2.80 -5.34
C ARG A 367 23.79 -1.94 -6.12
N VAL A 368 24.27 -1.12 -7.06
CA VAL A 368 23.40 -0.30 -7.92
C VAL A 368 22.49 -1.19 -8.78
N ALA A 369 23.03 -2.25 -9.37
CA ALA A 369 22.26 -3.19 -10.20
C ALA A 369 21.15 -3.89 -9.39
N ARG A 370 21.45 -4.39 -8.19
CA ARG A 370 20.45 -5.00 -7.30
C ARG A 370 19.35 -4.02 -6.92
N GLN A 371 19.71 -2.80 -6.54
CA GLN A 371 18.71 -1.79 -6.17
C GLN A 371 17.87 -1.35 -7.39
N ALA A 372 18.45 -1.28 -8.58
CA ALA A 372 17.71 -1.05 -9.82
C ALA A 372 16.72 -2.18 -10.11
N CYS A 373 17.12 -3.45 -9.90
CA CYS A 373 16.21 -4.59 -9.96
C CYS A 373 15.09 -4.47 -8.93
N ALA A 374 15.40 -4.06 -7.70
CA ALA A 374 14.38 -3.81 -6.67
C ALA A 374 13.36 -2.77 -7.14
N GLY A 375 13.81 -1.65 -7.72
CA GLY A 375 12.92 -0.63 -8.27
C GLY A 375 11.99 -1.16 -9.36
N LEU A 376 12.52 -1.98 -10.29
CA LEU A 376 11.69 -2.62 -11.33
C LEU A 376 10.67 -3.59 -10.74
N LEU A 377 11.08 -4.36 -9.73
CA LEU A 377 10.26 -5.42 -9.13
C LEU A 377 9.15 -4.86 -8.23
N TRP A 378 9.45 -3.81 -7.45
CA TRP A 378 8.46 -3.05 -6.67
C TRP A 378 7.49 -2.26 -7.56
N SER A 379 7.88 -1.92 -8.78
CA SER A 379 7.01 -1.21 -9.73
C SER A 379 6.11 -2.13 -10.57
N LYS A 380 6.11 -3.44 -10.32
CA LYS A 380 5.12 -4.33 -10.94
C LYS A 380 3.77 -4.05 -10.30
N GLN A 381 2.88 -3.35 -10.97
CA GLN A 381 1.58 -2.99 -10.41
C GLN A 381 0.45 -3.79 -11.08
N PHE A 382 -0.61 -4.06 -10.32
CA PHE A 382 -1.85 -4.61 -10.83
C PHE A 382 -2.57 -3.56 -11.68
N TYR A 383 -3.08 -4.00 -12.83
CA TYR A 383 -3.82 -3.14 -13.74
C TYR A 383 -5.06 -3.88 -14.26
N HIS A 384 -6.25 -3.42 -13.85
CA HIS A 384 -7.52 -3.98 -14.31
C HIS A 384 -7.99 -3.27 -15.58
N TYR A 385 -7.88 -3.96 -16.72
CA TYR A 385 -8.23 -3.39 -18.03
C TYR A 385 -9.63 -3.78 -18.49
N GLY A 386 -10.65 -3.08 -17.99
CA GLY A 386 -12.06 -3.26 -18.37
C GLY A 386 -12.64 -2.07 -19.13
N VAL A 387 -12.09 -1.72 -20.31
CA VAL A 387 -12.46 -0.47 -21.03
C VAL A 387 -13.94 -0.40 -21.39
N ALA A 388 -14.53 -1.48 -21.90
CA ALA A 388 -15.95 -1.50 -22.26
C ALA A 388 -16.85 -1.24 -21.05
N ASP A 389 -16.46 -1.79 -19.91
CA ASP A 389 -17.14 -1.64 -18.64
C ASP A 389 -16.97 -0.24 -18.06
N TRP A 390 -15.76 0.32 -18.14
CA TRP A 390 -15.47 1.70 -17.78
C TRP A 390 -16.25 2.71 -18.62
N LEU A 391 -16.31 2.51 -19.94
CA LEU A 391 -17.08 3.36 -20.86
C LEU A 391 -18.59 3.32 -20.59
N SER A 392 -19.10 2.16 -20.17
CA SER A 392 -20.53 1.99 -19.86
C SER A 392 -20.94 2.65 -18.54
N GLY A 393 -19.98 2.93 -17.67
CA GLY A 393 -20.24 3.46 -16.34
C GLY A 393 -20.88 2.43 -15.40
N ASP A 394 -21.33 2.92 -14.25
CA ASP A 394 -21.87 2.07 -13.19
C ASP A 394 -23.40 2.09 -13.24
N PRO A 395 -24.07 0.91 -13.22
CA PRO A 395 -25.53 0.86 -13.19
C PRO A 395 -26.17 1.61 -12.02
N THR A 396 -25.43 1.78 -10.93
CA THR A 396 -25.87 2.46 -9.70
C THR A 396 -25.59 3.97 -9.71
N GLN A 397 -24.97 4.49 -10.76
CA GLN A 397 -24.63 5.92 -10.91
C GLN A 397 -25.36 6.53 -12.12
N PRO A 398 -25.51 7.86 -12.17
CA PRO A 398 -26.02 8.53 -13.37
C PRO A 398 -25.17 8.15 -14.60
N PRO A 399 -25.77 8.02 -15.80
CA PRO A 399 -25.03 7.73 -17.01
C PRO A 399 -23.95 8.79 -17.26
N VAL A 400 -22.72 8.35 -17.51
CA VAL A 400 -21.61 9.28 -17.77
C VAL A 400 -21.84 9.98 -19.12
N GLN A 401 -22.09 11.29 -19.10
CA GLN A 401 -22.19 12.10 -20.32
C GLN A 401 -20.79 12.44 -20.83
N ARG A 402 -20.09 11.49 -21.45
CA ARG A 402 -18.77 11.75 -22.07
C ARG A 402 -18.93 12.40 -23.43
N ARG A 403 -18.12 13.43 -23.73
CA ARG A 403 -18.05 14.00 -25.09
C ARG A 403 -17.58 12.93 -26.08
N ALA A 404 -18.32 12.76 -27.18
CA ALA A 404 -18.10 11.76 -28.23
C ALA A 404 -16.71 11.80 -28.91
N SER A 405 -15.89 12.82 -28.66
CA SER A 405 -14.54 12.97 -29.18
C SER A 405 -13.50 12.04 -28.53
N LEU A 406 -13.71 11.58 -27.29
CA LEU A 406 -12.79 10.67 -26.60
C LEU A 406 -12.88 9.23 -27.14
N LEU A 407 -14.09 8.80 -27.52
CA LEU A 407 -14.36 7.46 -28.09
C LEU A 407 -13.72 7.20 -29.47
N ARG A 408 -13.24 8.24 -30.16
CA ARG A 408 -12.66 8.12 -31.52
C ARG A 408 -11.15 7.87 -31.54
N ARG A 409 -10.43 8.06 -30.41
CA ARG A 409 -8.96 7.88 -30.38
C ARG A 409 -8.51 6.48 -29.94
N GLU A 410 -9.37 5.70 -29.32
CA GLU A 410 -9.03 4.35 -28.81
C GLU A 410 -9.54 3.20 -29.69
N LYS A 411 -10.23 3.50 -30.81
CA LYS A 411 -10.67 2.50 -31.80
C LYS A 411 -9.70 2.32 -32.99
N ALA A 412 -8.47 2.83 -32.89
CA ALA A 412 -7.45 2.71 -33.94
C ALA A 412 -6.28 1.84 -33.45
#